data_AF-A0A7X1HYY8-F1
#
_entry.id   AF-A0A7X1HYY8-F1
#
_cell.length_a   1.000
_cell.length_b   1.000
_cell.length_c   1.000
_cell.angle_alpha   90.00
_cell.angle_beta   90.00
_cell.angle_gamma   90.00
#
_symmetry.space_group_name_H-M   'P 1'
#
loop_
_entity.id
_entity.type
_entity.pdbx_description
1 polymer ?
#
loop_
_entity_poly.entity_id
_entity_poly.type
_entity_poly.pdbx_seq_one_letter_code
_entity_poly.pdbx_strand_id
1 'polypeptide(L)'
;MLAGRARQDPGAAHAVALGPYTYLPAPVHASATANGTLTRGGLPVALAETETLLRDFLEAMSRLEADLARRWVGSDGRSAFPRPE
;
A
#
# COMPACT_ATOMS: atom_id res chain seq x y z
N MET A 1 22.17 20.27 -1.28
CA MET A 1 21.50 18.98 -1.02
C MET A 1 20.49 19.20 0.08
N LEU A 2 19.19 19.25 -0.22
CA LEU A 2 18.14 19.44 0.78
C LEU A 2 17.36 18.14 0.90
N ALA A 3 17.63 17.41 1.98
CA ALA A 3 16.81 16.30 2.42
C ALA A 3 15.43 16.85 2.81
N GLY A 4 14.48 16.78 1.88
CA GLY A 4 13.07 17.02 2.15
C GLY A 4 12.55 15.90 3.03
N ARG A 5 12.69 16.06 4.34
CA ARG A 5 12.03 15.21 5.33
C ARG A 5 10.54 15.48 5.22
N ALA A 6 9.86 14.68 4.39
CA ALA A 6 8.41 14.65 4.34
C ALA A 6 7.93 14.41 5.77
N ARG A 7 7.30 15.43 6.36
CA ARG A 7 6.54 15.26 7.60
C ARG A 7 5.49 14.20 7.30
N GLN A 8 5.64 13.04 7.91
CA GLN A 8 4.56 12.08 8.02
C GLN A 8 3.56 12.71 8.99
N ASP A 9 2.58 13.42 8.45
CA ASP A 9 1.34 13.71 9.16
C ASP A 9 0.61 12.37 9.34
N PRO A 10 0.22 11.98 10.56
CA PRO A 10 -0.49 10.73 10.81
C PRO A 10 -1.92 10.69 10.21
N GLY A 11 -2.34 11.75 9.51
CA GLY A 11 -3.57 11.80 8.71
C GLY A 11 -3.35 11.89 7.20
N ALA A 12 -2.09 11.91 6.71
CA ALA A 12 -1.79 11.96 5.29
C ALA A 12 -1.94 10.57 4.67
N ALA A 13 -3.02 10.37 3.91
CA ALA A 13 -3.23 9.18 3.12
C ALA A 13 -1.99 8.93 2.24
N HIS A 14 -1.31 7.81 2.45
CA HIS A 14 -0.11 7.47 1.67
C HIS A 14 -0.51 7.04 0.27
N ALA A 15 0.17 7.59 -0.74
CA ALA A 15 -0.06 7.20 -2.13
C ALA A 15 0.39 5.74 -2.35
N VAL A 16 -0.46 4.95 -2.99
CA VAL A 16 -0.24 3.53 -3.28
C VAL A 16 -0.01 3.35 -4.78
N ALA A 17 1.12 2.75 -5.15
CA ALA A 17 1.44 2.42 -6.54
C ALA A 17 0.78 1.10 -6.95
N LEU A 18 0.04 1.10 -8.06
CA LEU A 18 -0.72 -0.03 -8.60
C LEU A 18 -0.32 -0.28 -10.06
N GLY A 19 0.96 -0.60 -10.27
CA GLY A 19 1.54 -0.72 -11.61
C GLY A 19 1.62 0.66 -12.30
N PRO A 20 0.96 0.88 -13.46
CA PRO A 20 0.99 2.17 -14.14
C PRO A 20 0.08 3.23 -13.48
N TYR A 21 -0.62 2.86 -12.41
CA TYR A 21 -1.52 3.75 -11.68
C TYR A 21 -0.95 4.14 -10.31
N THR A 22 -1.32 5.32 -9.82
CA THR A 22 -1.05 5.76 -8.45
C THR A 22 -2.34 6.22 -7.81
N TYR A 23 -2.73 5.55 -6.73
CA TYR A 23 -3.91 5.87 -5.95
C TYR A 23 -3.53 6.72 -4.73
N LEU A 24 -4.17 7.87 -4.58
CA LEU A 24 -4.10 8.71 -3.40
C LEU A 24 -5.46 8.67 -2.70
N PRO A 25 -5.57 8.03 -1.52
CA PRO A 25 -6.84 7.94 -0.82
C PRO A 25 -7.37 9.32 -0.40
N ALA A 26 -8.68 9.48 -0.38
CA ALA A 26 -9.29 10.68 0.20
C ALA A 26 -8.89 10.82 1.69
N PRO A 27 -8.64 12.04 2.17
CA PRO A 27 -8.37 12.29 3.59
C PRO A 27 -9.50 11.74 4.47
N VAL A 28 -9.13 11.26 5.67
CA VAL A 28 -10.07 10.61 6.62
C VAL A 28 -11.18 11.55 7.12
N HIS A 29 -11.02 12.86 6.92
CA HIS A 29 -11.99 13.91 7.28
C HIS A 29 -12.65 14.55 6.06
N ALA A 30 -12.44 13.99 4.86
CA ALA A 30 -13.10 14.46 3.67
C ALA A 30 -14.61 14.12 3.71
N SER A 31 -15.41 14.90 2.99
CA SER A 31 -16.83 14.61 2.80
C SER A 31 -17.03 13.16 2.35
N ALA A 32 -18.11 12.51 2.75
CA ALA A 32 -18.45 11.15 2.31
C ALA A 32 -18.59 11.00 0.78
N THR A 33 -18.69 12.13 0.06
CA THR A 33 -18.74 12.26 -1.40
C THR A 33 -17.39 12.57 -2.07
N ALA A 34 -16.34 12.80 -1.28
CA ALA A 34 -15.01 13.13 -1.79
C ALA A 34 -14.23 11.84 -2.04
N ASN A 35 -14.11 11.48 -3.32
CA ASN A 35 -13.37 10.29 -3.72
C ASN A 35 -11.85 10.52 -3.68
N GLY A 36 -11.09 9.45 -3.45
CA GLY A 36 -9.65 9.41 -3.67
C GLY A 36 -9.29 9.66 -5.14
N THR A 37 -8.03 10.00 -5.39
CA THR A 37 -7.54 10.27 -6.75
C THR A 37 -6.77 9.07 -7.28
N LEU A 38 -7.20 8.48 -8.38
CA LEU A 38 -6.39 7.53 -9.15
C LEU A 38 -5.75 8.28 -10.31
N THR A 39 -4.45 8.14 -10.49
CA THR A 39 -3.72 8.77 -11.60
C THR A 39 -3.02 7.74 -12.44
N ARG A 40 -2.93 7.98 -13.76
CA ARG A 40 -2.11 7.19 -14.70
C ARG A 40 -1.20 8.15 -15.45
N GLY A 41 0.12 8.06 -15.23
CA GLY A 41 1.07 9.00 -15.85
C GLY A 41 0.75 10.48 -15.56
N GLY A 42 0.23 10.79 -14.38
CA GLY A 42 -0.17 12.15 -13.98
C GLY A 42 -1.58 12.59 -14.41
N LEU A 43 -2.30 11.79 -15.20
CA LEU A 43 -3.67 12.10 -15.60
C LEU A 43 -4.68 11.48 -14.62
N PRO A 44 -5.69 12.23 -14.16
CA PRO A 44 -6.71 11.71 -13.24
C PRO A 44 -7.62 10.70 -13.93
N VAL A 45 -7.93 9.63 -13.23
CA VAL A 45 -8.87 8.58 -13.62
C VAL A 45 -10.05 8.63 -12.66
N ALA A 46 -11.27 8.71 -13.20
CA ALA A 46 -12.48 8.83 -12.39
C ALA A 46 -12.73 7.55 -11.57
N LEU A 47 -12.93 7.72 -10.26
CA LEU A 47 -13.19 6.67 -9.27
C LEU A 47 -14.64 6.71 -8.74
N ALA A 48 -15.59 7.07 -9.58
CA ALA A 48 -16.94 7.45 -9.11
C ALA A 48 -17.69 6.38 -8.30
N GLU A 49 -17.36 5.09 -8.45
CA GLU A 49 -18.21 4.00 -7.91
C GLU A 49 -17.45 2.84 -7.22
N THR A 50 -16.12 2.80 -7.27
CA THR A 50 -15.35 1.59 -6.87
C THR A 50 -14.36 1.81 -5.74
N GLU A 51 -14.35 2.99 -5.11
CA GLU A 51 -13.33 3.33 -4.12
C GLU A 51 -13.30 2.38 -2.91
N THR A 52 -14.46 2.05 -2.33
CA THR A 52 -14.50 1.14 -1.17
C THR A 52 -13.92 -0.23 -1.54
N LEU A 53 -14.33 -0.76 -2.69
CA LEU A 53 -13.84 -2.04 -3.20
C LEU A 53 -12.33 -2.00 -3.48
N LEU A 54 -11.84 -0.91 -4.08
CA LEU A 54 -10.43 -0.71 -4.34
C LEU A 54 -9.65 -0.63 -3.03
N ARG A 55 -10.13 0.15 -2.05
CA ARG A 55 -9.49 0.31 -0.74
C ARG A 55 -9.40 -1.03 0.00
N ASP A 56 -10.50 -1.78 0.08
CA ASP A 56 -10.55 -3.09 0.73
C ASP A 56 -9.59 -4.08 0.06
N PHE A 57 -9.52 -4.05 -1.27
CA PHE A 57 -8.57 -4.86 -2.04
C PHE A 57 -7.12 -4.51 -1.70
N LEU A 58 -6.76 -3.22 -1.63
CA LEU A 58 -5.41 -2.78 -1.29
C LEU A 58 -5.01 -3.15 0.14
N GLU A 59 -5.95 -3.04 1.08
CA GLU A 59 -5.73 -3.45 2.47
C GLU A 59 -5.50 -4.96 2.58
N ALA A 60 -6.29 -5.77 1.85
CA ALA A 60 -6.12 -7.22 1.80
C ALA A 60 -4.75 -7.61 1.20
N MET A 61 -4.34 -6.97 0.10
CA MET A 61 -3.03 -7.19 -0.51
C MET A 61 -1.88 -6.81 0.43
N SER A 62 -1.98 -5.67 1.11
CA SER A 62 -0.97 -5.22 2.08
C SER A 62 -0.80 -6.21 3.24
N ARG A 63 -1.92 -6.75 3.75
CA ARG A 63 -1.89 -7.79 4.80
C ARG A 63 -1.26 -9.08 4.30
N LEU A 64 -1.58 -9.50 3.08
CA LEU A 64 -1.01 -10.68 2.46
C LEU A 64 0.49 -10.56 2.23
N GLU A 65 0.95 -9.41 1.71
CA GLU A 65 2.38 -9.13 1.51
C GLU A 65 3.13 -9.13 2.85
N ALA A 66 2.57 -8.50 3.87
CA ALA A 66 3.15 -8.50 5.20
C ALA A 66 3.23 -9.93 5.79
N ASP A 67 2.22 -10.77 5.55
CA ASP A 67 2.25 -12.17 5.98
C ASP A 67 3.30 -12.99 5.23
N LEU A 68 3.35 -12.84 3.91
CA LEU A 68 4.35 -13.49 3.07
C LEU A 68 5.77 -13.11 3.50
N ALA A 69 6.02 -11.82 3.72
CA ALA A 69 7.31 -11.32 4.18
C ALA A 69 7.70 -11.93 5.53
N ARG A 70 6.77 -12.00 6.49
CA ARG A 70 7.02 -12.65 7.79
C ARG A 70 7.34 -14.14 7.64
N ARG A 71 6.56 -14.87 6.84
CA ARG A 71 6.70 -16.32 6.67
C ARG A 71 7.97 -16.70 5.93
N TRP A 72 8.36 -15.92 4.93
CA TRP A 72 9.56 -16.19 4.14
C TRP A 72 10.84 -15.85 4.92
N VAL A 73 10.88 -14.72 5.62
CA VAL A 73 12.01 -14.34 6.49
C VAL A 73 12.15 -15.29 7.69
N GLY A 74 11.04 -15.85 8.19
CA GLY A 74 11.04 -16.86 9.25
C GLY A 74 11.48 -18.27 8.82
N SER A 75 11.65 -18.52 7.51
CA SER A 75 11.97 -19.87 6.99
C SER A 75 13.47 -20.15 6.89
N ASP A 76 14.35 -19.16 7.01
CA ASP A 76 15.82 -19.33 6.95
C ASP A 76 16.43 -19.97 8.22
N GLY A 77 15.65 -20.16 9.29
CA GLY A 77 16.15 -20.65 10.58
C GLY A 77 16.06 -22.15 10.81
N ARG A 78 15.46 -22.94 9.91
CA ARG A 78 15.24 -24.38 10.15
C ARG A 78 15.81 -25.25 9.05
N SER A 79 17.13 -25.14 8.83
CA SER A 79 17.89 -26.26 8.27
C SER A 79 17.89 -27.40 9.27
N ALA A 80 16.89 -28.28 9.17
CA ALA A 80 16.80 -29.54 9.89
C ALA A 80 17.65 -30.64 9.22
N PHE A 81 18.81 -30.28 8.67
CA PHE A 81 19.77 -31.26 8.17
C PHE A 81 20.86 -31.44 9.23
N PRO A 82 20.93 -32.60 9.90
CA PRO A 82 22.06 -32.89 10.77
C PRO A 82 23.31 -32.94 9.89
N ARG A 83 24.33 -32.17 10.29
CA ARG A 83 25.65 -32.20 9.67
C ARG A 83 26.25 -33.60 9.86
N PRO A 84 26.67 -34.30 8.78
CA PRO A 84 27.41 -35.54 8.94
C PRO A 84 28.84 -35.19 9.40
N GLU A 85 29.32 -35.90 10.41
CA GLU A 85 30.74 -35.92 10.80
C GLU A 85 31.57 -36.79 9.85
#